data_AF-A0AAX2IKY1-F1
#
_entry.id   AF-A0AAX2IKY1-F1
#
_cell.length_a   1.000
_cell.length_b   1.000
_cell.length_c   1.000
_cell.angle_alpha   90.00
_cell.angle_beta   90.00
_cell.angle_gamma   90.00
#
_symmetry.space_group_name_H-M   'P 1'
#
loop_
_entity.id
_entity.type
_entity.pdbx_description
1 polymer ?
#
loop_
_entity_poly.entity_id
_entity_poly.type
_entity_poly.pdbx_seq_one_letter_code
_entity_poly.pdbx_strand_id
1 'polypeptide(L)'
;MFLEKINIEVSSTDNYSEEYDLLHTTVPKYLDLDSEFFEKLIMPADRSLSKAEKKQIIKKNIDQLFNYHTKPPKWIQNPNWLIRDDRPMYFLGQLEIKNCVQFHDDGCVYLFMDTETGNIETVKQYY
;
A
#
# COMPACT_ATOMS: atom_id res chain seq x y z
N MET A 1 -21.18 -10.30 27.69
CA MET A 1 -21.24 -9.53 26.42
C MET A 1 -22.69 -9.53 25.89
N PHE A 2 -23.16 -8.53 25.11
CA PHE A 2 -24.54 -8.49 24.57
C PHE A 2 -24.91 -9.75 23.75
N LEU A 3 -23.94 -10.31 23.03
CA LEU A 3 -24.10 -11.48 22.16
C LEU A 3 -24.33 -12.80 22.92
N GLU A 4 -23.69 -12.98 24.08
CA GLU A 4 -23.90 -14.14 24.95
C GLU A 4 -25.31 -14.14 25.57
N LYS A 5 -25.89 -12.95 25.81
CA LYS A 5 -27.25 -12.81 26.35
C LYS A 5 -28.35 -13.22 25.36
N ILE A 6 -28.03 -13.28 24.07
CA ILE A 6 -28.95 -13.67 23.00
C ILE A 6 -28.62 -15.06 22.42
N ASN A 7 -27.83 -15.87 23.15
CA ASN A 7 -27.50 -17.26 22.82
C ASN A 7 -26.81 -17.44 21.45
N ILE A 8 -26.10 -16.41 20.97
CA ILE A 8 -25.25 -16.52 19.79
C ILE A 8 -23.87 -17.00 20.27
N GLU A 9 -23.45 -18.17 19.81
CA GLU A 9 -22.09 -18.66 20.00
C GLU A 9 -21.12 -17.73 19.24
N VAL A 10 -20.31 -16.98 19.99
CA VAL A 10 -19.25 -16.15 19.44
C VAL A 10 -17.93 -16.87 19.69
N SER A 11 -17.33 -17.40 18.65
CA SER A 11 -15.93 -17.84 18.67
C SER A 11 -15.03 -16.68 18.27
N SER A 12 -14.23 -16.16 19.20
CA SER A 12 -13.17 -15.21 18.87
C SER A 12 -12.09 -15.93 18.06
N THR A 13 -11.82 -15.45 16.85
CA THR A 13 -10.72 -15.96 16.01
C THR A 13 -9.60 -14.93 15.96
N ASP A 14 -8.42 -15.28 16.44
CA ASP A 14 -7.24 -14.39 16.43
C ASP A 14 -6.60 -14.22 15.03
N ASN A 15 -7.04 -15.00 14.04
CA ASN A 15 -6.45 -14.98 12.70
C ASN A 15 -6.43 -13.58 12.06
N TYR A 16 -7.51 -12.81 12.21
CA TYR A 16 -7.60 -11.46 11.63
C TYR A 16 -6.66 -10.45 12.30
N SER A 17 -6.36 -10.63 13.60
CA SER A 17 -5.43 -9.74 14.30
C SER A 17 -3.99 -10.04 13.88
N GLU A 18 -3.64 -11.32 13.70
CA GLU A 18 -2.32 -11.72 13.24
C GLU A 18 -2.00 -11.29 11.81
N GLU A 19 -2.96 -11.40 10.89
CA GLU A 19 -2.83 -10.93 9.50
C GLU A 19 -2.69 -9.40 9.44
N TYR A 20 -3.49 -8.67 10.22
CA TYR A 20 -3.40 -7.22 10.33
C TYR A 20 -2.06 -6.75 10.91
N ASP A 21 -1.57 -7.40 11.97
CA ASP A 21 -0.25 -7.14 12.55
C ASP A 21 0.87 -7.41 11.53
N LEU A 22 0.70 -8.42 10.69
CA LEU A 22 1.67 -8.76 9.65
C LEU A 22 1.71 -7.67 8.58
N LEU A 23 0.56 -7.20 8.11
CA LEU A 23 0.44 -6.07 7.19
C LEU A 23 1.12 -4.82 7.77
N HIS A 24 0.77 -4.44 9.00
CA HIS A 24 1.31 -3.22 9.62
C HIS A 24 2.85 -3.29 9.83
N THR A 25 3.40 -4.47 10.11
CA THR A 25 4.86 -4.61 10.36
C THR A 25 5.71 -4.82 9.11
N THR A 26 5.10 -5.11 7.97
CA THR A 26 5.82 -5.45 6.73
C THR A 26 5.67 -4.42 5.62
N VAL A 27 4.53 -3.73 5.56
CA VAL A 27 4.26 -2.73 4.53
C VAL A 27 5.14 -1.50 4.74
N PRO A 28 5.92 -1.07 3.73
CA PRO A 28 6.69 0.16 3.80
C PRO A 28 5.81 1.39 4.00
N LYS A 29 6.30 2.40 4.72
CA LYS A 29 5.56 3.65 5.02
C LYS A 29 5.10 4.45 3.80
N TYR A 30 5.68 4.18 2.62
CA TYR A 30 5.30 4.85 1.38
C TYR A 30 4.16 4.14 0.64
N LEU A 31 3.59 3.08 1.21
CA LEU A 31 2.43 2.36 0.70
C LEU A 31 1.29 2.42 1.71
N ASP A 32 0.08 2.52 1.18
CA ASP A 32 -1.17 2.31 1.89
C ASP A 32 -1.94 1.30 1.05
N LEU A 33 -2.03 0.06 1.55
CA LEU A 33 -2.62 -1.07 0.84
C LEU A 33 -3.93 -1.41 1.54
N ASP A 34 -5.02 -1.44 0.78
CA ASP A 34 -6.26 -1.97 1.31
C ASP A 34 -6.13 -3.49 1.57
N SER A 35 -6.98 -3.99 2.48
CA SER A 35 -6.91 -5.38 2.92
C SER A 35 -7.21 -6.38 1.80
N GLU A 36 -8.05 -6.02 0.83
CA GLU A 36 -8.41 -6.91 -0.28
C GLU A 36 -7.22 -7.10 -1.24
N PHE A 37 -6.56 -6.01 -1.60
CA PHE A 37 -5.34 -6.03 -2.41
C PHE A 37 -4.22 -6.81 -1.72
N PHE A 38 -4.02 -6.56 -0.41
CA PHE A 38 -2.99 -7.25 0.36
C PHE A 38 -3.23 -8.77 0.40
N GLU A 39 -4.44 -9.21 0.73
CA GLU A 39 -4.79 -10.63 0.77
C GLU A 39 -4.66 -11.30 -0.60
N LYS A 40 -5.08 -10.61 -1.67
CA LYS A 40 -5.11 -11.17 -3.03
C LYS A 40 -3.73 -11.29 -3.67
N LEU A 41 -2.86 -10.30 -3.49
CA LEU A 41 -1.64 -10.14 -4.29
C LEU A 41 -0.34 -10.16 -3.50
N ILE A 42 -0.41 -9.95 -2.18
CA ILE A 42 0.78 -9.83 -1.32
C ILE A 42 0.92 -11.01 -0.38
N MET A 43 -0.19 -11.49 0.20
CA MET A 43 -0.20 -12.57 1.17
C MET A 43 0.22 -13.91 0.53
N PRO A 44 1.12 -14.70 1.16
CA PRO A 44 1.46 -16.03 0.67
C PRO A 44 0.24 -16.96 0.69
N ALA A 45 0.05 -17.70 -0.40
CA ALA A 45 -1.01 -18.71 -0.51
C ALA A 45 -0.85 -19.85 0.52
N ASP A 46 0.39 -20.20 0.87
CA ASP A 46 0.66 -21.21 1.91
C ASP A 46 0.54 -20.60 3.32
N ARG A 47 -0.57 -20.93 3.99
CA ARG A 47 -0.85 -20.46 5.35
C ARG A 47 -0.06 -21.21 6.44
N SER A 48 0.56 -22.35 6.10
CA SER A 48 1.32 -23.18 7.06
C SER A 48 2.71 -22.63 7.39
N LEU A 49 3.17 -21.64 6.62
CA LEU A 49 4.47 -21.00 6.80
C LEU A 49 4.61 -20.32 8.17
N SER A 50 5.84 -20.30 8.68
CA SER A 50 6.17 -19.57 9.89
C SER A 50 5.99 -18.06 9.69
N LYS A 51 5.81 -17.31 10.79
CA LYS A 51 5.68 -15.85 10.75
C LYS A 51 6.88 -15.17 10.08
N ALA A 52 8.09 -15.70 10.28
CA ALA A 52 9.31 -15.15 9.67
C ALA A 52 9.33 -15.35 8.14
N GLU A 53 8.95 -16.53 7.67
CA GLU A 53 8.87 -16.85 6.24
C GLU A 53 7.79 -16.01 5.56
N LYS A 54 6.60 -15.89 6.19
CA LYS A 54 5.53 -15.02 5.67
C LYS A 54 6.01 -13.59 5.48
N LYS A 55 6.73 -13.02 6.47
CA LYS A 55 7.30 -11.65 6.35
C LYS A 55 8.28 -11.52 5.18
N GLN A 56 9.11 -12.53 4.92
CA GLN A 56 10.06 -12.49 3.81
C GLN A 56 9.34 -12.54 2.46
N ILE A 57 8.33 -13.39 2.32
CA ILE A 57 7.54 -13.50 1.09
C ILE A 57 6.76 -12.21 0.84
N ILE A 58 6.11 -11.64 1.86
CA ILE A 58 5.38 -10.37 1.73
C ILE A 58 6.29 -9.26 1.23
N LYS A 59 7.47 -9.09 1.85
CA LYS A 59 8.45 -8.09 1.41
C LYS A 59 8.85 -8.30 -0.04
N LYS A 60 9.15 -9.54 -0.42
CA LYS A 60 9.50 -9.89 -1.79
C LYS A 60 8.36 -9.55 -2.76
N ASN A 61 7.12 -9.86 -2.42
CA ASN A 61 5.95 -9.57 -3.26
C ASN A 61 5.74 -8.05 -3.42
N ILE A 62 5.91 -7.28 -2.33
CA ILE A 62 5.87 -5.82 -2.38
C ILE A 62 6.98 -5.28 -3.30
N ASP A 63 8.22 -5.72 -3.12
CA ASP A 63 9.37 -5.28 -3.93
C ASP A 63 9.20 -5.65 -5.42
N GLN A 64 8.49 -6.74 -5.72
CA GLN A 64 8.21 -7.16 -7.09
C GLN A 64 7.09 -6.35 -7.76
N LEU A 65 6.08 -5.92 -7.00
CA LEU A 65 4.92 -5.20 -7.52
C LEU A 65 5.14 -3.68 -7.55
N PHE A 66 5.70 -3.11 -6.49
CA PHE A 66 5.86 -1.66 -6.30
C PHE A 66 7.22 -1.17 -6.76
N ASN A 67 7.39 -1.14 -8.07
CA ASN A 67 8.65 -0.77 -8.71
C ASN A 67 8.82 0.75 -8.84
N TYR A 68 10.06 1.21 -8.70
CA TYR A 68 10.42 2.63 -8.81
C TYR A 68 11.81 2.84 -9.41
N HIS A 69 12.05 4.02 -9.99
CA HIS A 69 13.30 4.30 -10.70
C HIS A 69 14.54 4.44 -9.82
N THR A 70 14.46 5.25 -8.76
CA THR A 70 15.62 5.53 -7.88
C THR A 70 15.28 5.40 -6.42
N LYS A 71 14.23 6.07 -5.97
CA LYS A 71 13.76 6.09 -4.59
C LYS A 71 12.24 5.98 -4.58
N PRO A 72 11.65 5.43 -3.50
CA PRO A 72 10.20 5.47 -3.32
C PRO A 72 9.70 6.91 -3.12
N PRO A 73 8.40 7.16 -3.34
CA PRO A 73 7.80 8.47 -3.12
C PRO A 73 7.88 8.88 -1.66
N LYS A 74 8.17 10.17 -1.45
CA LYS A 74 8.03 10.85 -0.17
C LYS A 74 6.72 11.63 -0.18
N TRP A 75 5.68 11.01 0.35
CA TRP A 75 4.36 11.60 0.47
C TRP A 75 4.36 12.76 1.46
N ILE A 76 3.67 13.84 1.12
CA ILE A 76 3.42 14.95 2.05
C ILE A 76 2.20 14.60 2.93
N GLN A 77 1.24 13.88 2.37
CA GLN A 77 0.04 13.39 3.03
C GLN A 77 0.07 11.85 3.11
N ASN A 78 -1.10 11.21 3.15
CA ASN A 78 -1.19 9.75 3.10
C ASN A 78 -0.60 9.22 1.78
N PRO A 79 0.03 8.02 1.81
CA PRO A 79 0.45 7.36 0.59
C PRO A 79 -0.69 7.18 -0.41
N ASN A 80 -0.42 7.46 -1.68
CA ASN A 80 -1.42 7.34 -2.73
C ASN A 80 -0.75 6.78 -3.99
N TRP A 81 -0.22 5.57 -3.88
CA TRP A 81 0.40 4.88 -5.00
C TRP A 81 -0.67 4.53 -6.04
N LEU A 82 -0.47 4.88 -7.30
CA LEU A 82 -1.47 4.59 -8.34
C LEU A 82 -1.48 3.11 -8.69
N ILE A 83 -2.67 2.50 -8.56
CA ILE A 83 -2.95 1.12 -8.95
C ILE A 83 -4.04 1.16 -10.02
N ARG A 84 -3.84 0.43 -11.13
CA ARG A 84 -4.79 0.30 -12.24
C ARG A 84 -4.97 -1.18 -12.55
N ASP A 85 -6.21 -1.66 -12.53
CA ASP A 85 -6.52 -3.08 -12.75
C ASP A 85 -5.64 -4.02 -11.92
N ASP A 86 -5.56 -3.78 -10.60
CA ASP A 86 -4.74 -4.52 -9.65
C ASP A 86 -3.22 -4.46 -9.89
N ARG A 87 -2.74 -3.58 -10.79
CA ARG A 87 -1.32 -3.41 -11.10
C ARG A 87 -0.83 -2.06 -10.59
N PRO A 88 0.09 -2.05 -9.62
CA PRO A 88 0.76 -0.81 -9.23
C PRO A 88 1.54 -0.23 -10.41
N MET A 89 1.33 1.05 -10.68
CA MET A 89 2.08 1.76 -11.70
C MET A 89 3.53 1.97 -11.25
N TYR A 90 4.45 2.05 -12.20
CA TYR A 90 5.86 2.28 -11.92
C TYR A 90 6.10 3.73 -11.50
N PHE A 91 6.72 3.94 -10.33
CA PHE A 91 7.01 5.30 -9.86
C PHE A 91 8.28 5.86 -10.51
N LEU A 92 8.12 6.93 -11.30
CA LEU A 92 9.22 7.57 -12.01
C LEU A 92 10.00 8.55 -11.12
N GLY A 93 9.27 9.28 -10.28
CA GLY A 93 9.85 10.34 -9.46
C GLY A 93 8.81 11.35 -9.00
N GLN A 94 9.29 12.39 -8.32
CA GLN A 94 8.44 13.45 -7.78
C GLN A 94 9.09 14.82 -7.99
N LEU A 95 8.27 15.86 -8.17
CA LEU A 95 8.70 17.24 -8.24
C LEU A 95 8.02 18.06 -7.15
N GLU A 96 8.82 18.74 -6.34
CA GLU A 96 8.34 19.72 -5.38
C GLU A 96 7.86 20.97 -6.14
N ILE A 97 6.68 21.46 -5.78
CA ILE A 97 6.13 22.74 -6.18
C ILE A 97 6.27 23.66 -4.97
N LYS A 98 6.95 24.80 -5.13
CA LYS A 98 7.11 25.79 -4.07
C LYS A 98 6.65 27.17 -4.51
N ASN A 99 6.01 27.91 -3.62
CA ASN A 99 5.54 29.28 -3.83
C ASN A 99 4.73 29.45 -5.12
N CYS A 100 3.81 28.51 -5.40
CA CYS A 100 3.03 28.54 -6.62
C CYS A 100 1.91 29.58 -6.50
N VAL A 101 1.95 30.61 -7.35
CA VAL A 101 0.98 31.72 -7.35
C VAL A 101 -0.45 31.22 -7.60
N GLN A 102 -0.62 30.09 -8.30
CA GLN A 102 -1.92 29.53 -8.66
C GLN A 102 -2.61 28.78 -7.52
N PHE A 103 -1.85 28.22 -6.59
CA PHE A 103 -2.40 27.41 -5.48
C PHE A 103 -2.15 28.05 -4.12
N HIS A 104 -1.30 29.09 -4.03
CA HIS A 104 -0.86 29.75 -2.80
C HIS A 104 -0.20 28.85 -1.74
N ASP A 105 -0.03 27.58 -2.09
CA ASP A 105 0.48 26.51 -1.24
C ASP A 105 1.72 25.88 -1.88
N ASP A 106 2.51 25.21 -1.03
CA ASP A 106 3.56 24.31 -1.47
C ASP A 106 2.95 22.92 -1.71
N GLY A 107 3.61 22.11 -2.53
CA GLY A 107 3.11 20.78 -2.85
C GLY A 107 4.11 19.89 -3.55
N CYS A 108 3.65 18.74 -3.98
CA CYS A 108 4.44 17.80 -4.75
C CYS A 108 3.59 17.08 -5.80
N VAL A 109 4.17 16.89 -6.98
CA VAL A 109 3.62 16.08 -8.06
C VAL A 109 4.41 14.79 -8.14
N TYR A 110 3.71 13.66 -8.08
CA TYR A 110 4.26 12.31 -8.16
C TYR A 110 3.92 11.74 -9.53
N LEU A 111 4.91 11.20 -10.23
CA LEU A 111 4.76 10.68 -11.59
C LEU A 111 4.79 9.16 -11.59
N PHE A 112 3.79 8.59 -12.23
CA PHE A 112 3.62 7.15 -12.38
C PHE A 112 3.51 6.79 -13.85
N MET A 113 4.13 5.70 -14.27
CA MET A 113 4.10 5.17 -15.62
C MET A 113 3.41 3.81 -15.62
N ASP A 114 2.45 3.65 -16.52
CA ASP A 114 2.00 2.33 -16.94
C ASP A 114 3.09 1.74 -17.84
N THR A 115 3.69 0.62 -17.42
CA THR A 115 4.81 0.00 -18.12
C THR A 115 4.39 -0.72 -19.41
N GLU A 116 3.11 -1.01 -19.60
CA GLU A 116 2.59 -1.64 -20.82
C GLU A 116 2.26 -0.61 -21.89
N THR A 117 1.61 0.48 -21.50
CA THR A 117 1.13 1.50 -22.44
C THR A 117 2.10 2.69 -22.59
N GLY A 118 2.99 2.89 -21.61
CA GLY A 118 3.84 4.07 -21.51
C GLY A 118 3.10 5.32 -21.04
N ASN A 119 1.81 5.22 -20.71
CA ASN A 119 1.02 6.36 -20.23
C ASN A 119 1.54 6.84 -18.89
N ILE A 120 1.60 8.16 -18.73
CA ILE A 120 2.05 8.81 -17.50
C ILE A 120 0.83 9.41 -16.81
N GLU A 121 0.64 9.04 -15.55
CA GLU A 121 -0.34 9.63 -14.66
C GLU A 121 0.34 10.35 -13.49
N THR A 122 -0.37 11.30 -12.88
CA THR A 122 0.17 12.09 -11.78
C THR A 122 -0.76 12.10 -10.57
N VAL A 123 -0.16 12.03 -9.40
CA VAL A 123 -0.81 12.38 -8.12
C VAL A 123 -0.27 13.72 -7.65
N LYS A 124 -1.14 14.56 -7.08
CA LYS A 124 -0.77 15.88 -6.55
C LYS A 124 -1.17 15.95 -5.09
N GLN A 125 -0.27 16.43 -4.24
CA GLN A 125 -0.53 16.71 -2.83
C GLN A 125 -0.08 18.14 -2.51
N TYR A 126 -0.91 18.87 -1.78
CA TYR A 126 -0.71 20.28 -1.39
C TYR A 126 -0.97 20.45 0.11
N TYR A 127 -0.43 21.51 0.73
CA TYR A 127 -0.65 21.83 2.15
C TYR A 127 -0.66 23.33 2.43
#